data_AF-A0A2R6MZC4-F1
#
_entry.id   AF-A0A2R6MZC4-F1
#
_cell.length_a   1.000
_cell.length_b   1.000
_cell.length_c   1.000
_cell.angle_alpha   90.00
_cell.angle_beta   90.00
_cell.angle_gamma   90.00
#
_symmetry.space_group_name_H-M   'P 1'
#
loop_
_entity.id
_entity.type
_entity.pdbx_description
1 polymer ?
#
loop_
_entity_poly.entity_id
_entity_poly.type
_entity_poly.pdbx_seq_one_letter_code
_entity_poly.pdbx_strand_id
1 'polypeptide(L)'
;LTHLADVVLFLLDASLDCGYPVDDQLALLADVREQFDVPVVVVCNKVDRSRDVEADHYMSVAEDENVEGVLDAAIDAVAHEPELPFESASASEP
;
A
#
# COMPACT_ATOMS: atom_id res chain seq x y z
N LEU A 1 -3.01 17.75 -6.84
CA LEU A 1 -2.69 16.64 -5.91
C LEU A 1 -1.91 15.51 -6.60
N THR A 2 -1.76 15.55 -7.93
CA THR A 2 -1.09 14.56 -8.81
C THR A 2 0.46 14.51 -8.72
N HIS A 3 1.08 14.86 -7.59
CA HIS A 3 2.55 14.95 -7.50
C HIS A 3 3.16 14.25 -6.28
N LEU A 4 2.44 13.37 -5.58
CA LEU A 4 2.92 12.87 -4.28
C LEU A 4 3.00 11.35 -4.11
N ALA A 5 2.25 10.54 -4.86
CA ALA A 5 2.19 9.11 -4.62
C ALA A 5 2.73 8.34 -5.81
N ASP A 6 3.83 7.63 -5.64
CA ASP A 6 4.33 6.63 -6.60
C ASP A 6 3.62 5.27 -6.44
N VAL A 7 2.91 5.08 -5.31
CA VAL A 7 2.04 3.94 -5.00
C VAL A 7 0.98 4.37 -4.00
N VAL A 8 -0.21 3.77 -4.08
CA VAL A 8 -1.26 3.88 -3.06
C VAL A 8 -1.38 2.55 -2.33
N LEU A 9 -1.23 2.57 -1.00
CA LEU A 9 -1.54 1.44 -0.14
C LEU A 9 -2.98 1.58 0.36
N PHE A 10 -3.87 0.69 -0.08
CA PHE A 10 -5.29 0.71 0.28
C PHE A 10 -5.61 -0.38 1.31
N LEU A 11 -6.09 0.01 2.48
CA LEU A 11 -6.41 -0.92 3.57
C LEU A 11 -7.91 -1.22 3.61
N LEU A 12 -8.27 -2.47 3.33
CA LEU A 12 -9.58 -3.03 3.61
C LEU A 12 -9.62 -3.55 5.05
N ASP A 13 -10.77 -3.44 5.70
CA ASP A 13 -11.02 -3.98 7.03
C ASP A 13 -12.29 -4.84 7.00
N ALA A 14 -12.09 -6.15 6.90
CA ALA A 14 -13.17 -7.13 6.90
C ALA A 14 -13.80 -7.34 8.29
N SER A 15 -13.23 -6.77 9.36
CA SER A 15 -13.81 -6.87 10.71
C SER A 15 -14.98 -5.91 10.93
N LEU A 16 -15.13 -4.90 10.05
CA LEU A 16 -16.11 -3.81 10.15
C LEU A 16 -15.89 -2.84 11.33
N ASP A 17 -14.81 -3.02 12.11
CA ASP A 17 -14.49 -2.13 13.23
C ASP A 17 -14.10 -0.72 12.78
N CYS A 18 -13.75 -0.55 11.49
CA CYS A 18 -13.52 0.76 10.88
C CYS A 18 -14.81 1.61 10.76
N GLY A 19 -15.99 1.02 10.96
CA GLY A 19 -17.28 1.71 10.93
C GLY A 19 -17.93 1.79 9.54
N TYR A 20 -17.38 1.10 8.54
CA TYR A 20 -17.88 1.09 7.17
C TYR A 20 -18.16 -0.35 6.67
N PRO A 21 -19.31 -0.60 6.02
CA PRO A 21 -19.56 -1.85 5.30
C PRO A 21 -18.47 -2.15 4.25
N VAL A 22 -18.20 -3.42 3.98
CA VAL A 22 -17.23 -3.84 2.96
C VAL A 22 -17.57 -3.26 1.58
N ASP A 23 -18.85 -3.20 1.22
CA ASP A 23 -19.29 -2.62 -0.06
C ASP A 23 -18.88 -1.15 -0.22
N ASP A 24 -18.97 -0.35 0.85
CA ASP A 24 -18.57 1.06 0.84
C ASP A 24 -17.04 1.20 0.73
N GLN A 25 -16.29 0.30 1.37
CA GLN A 25 -14.83 0.25 1.25
C GLN A 25 -14.39 -0.10 -0.18
N LEU A 26 -15.07 -1.05 -0.83
CA LEU A 26 -14.82 -1.44 -2.22
C LEU A 26 -15.22 -0.34 -3.21
N ALA A 27 -16.31 0.39 -2.92
CA ALA A 27 -16.67 1.57 -3.71
C ALA A 27 -15.58 2.65 -3.62
N LEU A 28 -15.05 2.93 -2.43
CA LEU A 28 -13.93 3.85 -2.25
C LEU A 28 -12.66 3.37 -2.98
N LEU A 29 -12.36 2.07 -2.97
CA LEU A 29 -11.26 1.50 -3.73
C LEU A 29 -11.43 1.74 -5.23
N ALA A 30 -12.65 1.61 -5.76
CA ALA A 30 -12.93 1.92 -7.16
C ALA A 30 -12.69 3.40 -7.46
N ASP A 31 -13.18 4.32 -6.62
CA ASP A 31 -12.96 5.76 -6.75
C ASP A 31 -11.47 6.14 -6.68
N VAL A 32 -10.69 5.47 -5.84
CA VAL A 32 -9.23 5.65 -5.75
C VAL A 32 -8.56 5.18 -7.05
N ARG A 33 -8.93 4.01 -7.57
CA ARG A 33 -8.38 3.49 -8.83
C ARG A 33 -8.73 4.37 -10.03
N GLU A 34 -9.84 5.10 -10.01
CA GLU A 34 -10.20 6.07 -11.05
C GLU A 34 -9.42 7.39 -10.92
N GLN A 35 -9.10 7.81 -9.69
CA GLN A 35 -8.45 9.10 -9.42
C GLN A 35 -6.92 9.09 -9.59
N PHE A 36 -6.28 7.93 -9.45
CA PHE A 36 -4.81 7.82 -9.41
C PHE A 36 -4.29 6.88 -10.49
N ASP A 37 -3.41 7.40 -11.35
CA ASP A 37 -2.69 6.64 -12.39
C ASP A 37 -1.41 5.95 -11.85
N VAL A 38 -1.43 5.48 -10.60
CA VAL A 38 -0.29 4.79 -9.96
C VAL A 38 -0.72 3.44 -9.39
N PRO A 39 0.21 2.50 -9.14
CA PRO A 39 -0.13 1.20 -8.56
C PRO A 39 -0.92 1.34 -7.25
N VAL A 40 -1.98 0.55 -7.11
CA VAL A 40 -2.78 0.48 -5.88
C VAL A 40 -2.63 -0.92 -5.31
N VAL A 41 -1.94 -1.04 -4.17
CA VAL A 41 -1.75 -2.31 -3.45
C VAL A 41 -2.89 -2.45 -2.43
N VAL A 42 -3.74 -3.47 -2.59
CA VAL A 42 -4.91 -3.68 -1.73
C VAL A 42 -4.55 -4.69 -0.63
N VAL A 43 -4.75 -4.29 0.62
CA VAL A 43 -4.40 -5.10 1.78
C VAL A 43 -5.61 -5.28 2.70
N CYS A 44 -6.00 -6.51 2.99
CA CYS A 44 -6.92 -6.81 4.07
C CYS A 44 -6.15 -6.71 5.41
N ASN A 45 -6.44 -5.67 6.19
CA ASN A 45 -5.92 -5.48 7.53
C ASN A 45 -6.83 -6.14 8.59
N LYS A 46 -6.32 -6.31 9.81
CA LYS A 46 -7.00 -6.96 10.95
C LYS A 46 -7.37 -8.42 10.69
N VAL A 47 -6.47 -9.15 10.05
CA VAL A 47 -6.69 -10.58 9.70
C VAL A 47 -6.75 -11.51 10.92
N ASP A 48 -6.41 -10.99 12.10
CA ASP A 48 -6.69 -11.61 13.41
C ASP A 48 -8.19 -11.64 13.75
N ARG A 49 -9.00 -10.79 13.09
CA ARG A 49 -10.45 -10.71 13.27
C ARG A 49 -11.23 -11.29 12.10
N SER A 50 -10.85 -10.93 10.87
CA SER A 50 -11.57 -11.36 9.68
C SER A 50 -10.67 -11.31 8.44
N ARG A 51 -10.89 -12.26 7.53
CA ARG A 51 -10.26 -12.32 6.21
C ARG A 51 -11.30 -12.34 5.09
N ASP A 52 -12.56 -12.02 5.41
CA ASP A 52 -13.71 -12.21 4.54
C ASP A 52 -13.85 -11.08 3.50
N VAL A 53 -12.71 -10.70 2.88
CA VAL A 53 -12.63 -9.83 1.72
C VAL A 53 -11.40 -10.22 0.90
N GLU A 54 -11.53 -10.21 -0.41
CA GLU A 54 -10.41 -10.50 -1.31
C GLU A 54 -9.47 -9.29 -1.36
N ALA A 55 -8.17 -9.55 -1.19
CA ALA A 55 -7.11 -8.54 -1.24
C ALA A 55 -5.82 -9.14 -1.79
N ASP A 56 -4.90 -8.31 -2.26
CA ASP A 56 -3.59 -8.74 -2.76
C ASP A 56 -2.72 -9.27 -1.61
N HIS A 57 -2.84 -8.66 -0.43
CA HIS A 57 -2.14 -9.06 0.79
C HIS A 57 -3.07 -9.07 2.01
N TYR A 58 -2.62 -9.77 3.04
CA TYR A 58 -3.33 -9.95 4.32
C TYR A 58 -2.37 -9.59 5.45
N MET A 59 -2.75 -8.71 6.37
CA MET A 59 -1.90 -8.29 7.49
C MET A 59 -2.68 -8.07 8.79
N SER A 60 -2.00 -8.19 9.93
CA SER A 60 -2.49 -7.68 11.21
C SER A 60 -1.38 -6.91 11.91
N VAL A 61 -1.58 -5.61 12.09
CA VAL A 61 -0.66 -4.79 12.90
C VAL A 61 -0.73 -5.20 14.37
N ALA A 62 -1.89 -5.66 14.85
CA ALA A 62 -2.08 -6.03 16.26
C ALA A 62 -1.26 -7.27 16.64
N GLU A 63 -1.14 -8.22 15.71
CA GLU A 63 -0.41 -9.48 15.91
C GLU A 63 0.98 -9.49 15.23
N ASP A 64 1.43 -8.34 14.71
CA ASP A 64 2.66 -8.21 13.91
C ASP A 64 2.73 -9.19 12.72
N GLU A 65 1.56 -9.55 12.17
CA GLU A 65 1.43 -10.50 11.07
C GLU A 65 1.60 -9.79 9.72
N ASN A 66 2.64 -10.17 8.98
CA ASN A 66 2.90 -9.79 7.59
C ASN A 66 3.05 -8.27 7.33
N VAL A 67 3.47 -7.50 8.34
CA VAL A 67 3.73 -6.06 8.19
C VAL A 67 4.90 -5.80 7.24
N GLU A 68 6.01 -6.51 7.42
CA GLU A 68 7.19 -6.38 6.55
C GLU A 68 6.88 -6.83 5.11
N GLY A 69 6.13 -7.91 4.93
CA GLY A 69 5.77 -8.39 3.59
C GLY A 69 4.89 -7.42 2.81
N VAL A 70 4.01 -6.67 3.47
CA VAL A 70 3.23 -5.59 2.84
C VAL A 70 4.10 -4.39 2.50
N LEU A 71 5.06 -4.04 3.36
CA LEU A 71 6.03 -2.99 3.09
C LEU A 71 6.87 -3.31 1.84
N ASP A 72 7.40 -4.53 1.77
CA ASP A 72 8.18 -5.00 0.62
C ASP A 72 7.34 -4.97 -0.66
N ALA A 73 6.08 -5.41 -0.60
CA ALA A 73 5.18 -5.34 -1.75
C ALA A 73 4.91 -3.91 -2.23
N ALA A 74 4.79 -2.95 -1.31
CA ALA A 74 4.63 -1.54 -1.65
C ALA A 74 5.90 -0.96 -2.29
N ILE A 75 7.08 -1.34 -1.78
CA ILE A 75 8.38 -0.94 -2.37
C ILE A 75 8.54 -1.51 -3.78
N ASP A 76 8.23 -2.80 -3.95
CA ASP A 76 8.30 -3.49 -5.25
C ASP A 76 7.34 -2.87 -6.28
N ALA A 77 6.13 -2.48 -5.84
CA ALA A 77 5.13 -1.84 -6.70
C ALA A 77 5.59 -0.50 -7.27
N VAL A 78 6.46 0.24 -6.55
CA VAL A 78 7.02 1.51 -7.02
C VAL A 78 8.07 1.32 -8.12
N ALA A 79 8.54 0.09 -8.38
CA ALA A 79 9.61 -0.21 -9.34
C ALA A 79 10.84 0.70 -9.12
N HIS A 80 11.50 0.51 -7.99
CA HIS A 80 12.57 1.39 -7.54
C HIS A 80 13.82 1.35 -8.43
N GLU A 81 14.15 2.47 -9.09
CA GLU A 81 15.53 2.98 -9.14
C GLU A 81 15.55 4.38 -8.50
N PRO A 82 16.06 4.54 -7.27
CA PRO A 82 16.29 5.85 -6.70
C PRO A 82 17.55 6.42 -7.35
N GLU A 83 17.44 7.45 -8.18
CA GLU A 83 18.60 8.32 -8.36
C GLU A 83 18.76 9.18 -7.10
N LEU A 84 19.59 8.70 -6.16
CA LEU A 84 20.01 9.49 -5.01
C LEU A 84 20.89 10.65 -5.52
N PRO A 85 20.57 11.92 -5.23
CA PRO A 85 21.29 13.08 -5.74
C PRO A 85 22.71 13.26 -5.16
N PHE A 86 23.25 12.24 -4.48
CA PHE A 86 24.56 12.29 -3.81
C PHE A 86 25.63 11.39 -4.45
N GLU A 87 25.29 10.51 -5.40
CA GLU A 87 26.31 9.63 -6.03
C GLU A 87 27.06 10.27 -7.21
N SER A 88 26.59 11.41 -7.74
CA SER A 88 27.30 12.15 -8.79
C SER A 88 28.40 13.09 -8.26
N ALA A 89 28.56 13.24 -6.94
CA ALA A 89 29.50 14.17 -6.33
C ALA A 89 30.78 13.53 -5.74
N SER A 90 31.02 12.23 -5.94
CA SER A 90 32.27 11.58 -5.47
C SER A 90 32.96 10.80 -6.60
N ALA A 91 33.25 11.49 -7.69
CA ALA A 91 34.24 11.02 -8.67
C ALA A 91 34.90 12.20 -9.37
N SER A 92 35.63 13.04 -8.64
CA SER A 92 36.77 13.79 -9.19
C SER A 92 37.51 14.54 -8.08
N GLU A 93 38.44 13.86 -7.41
CA GLU A 93 39.64 14.54 -6.89
C GLU A 93 40.86 13.92 -7.57
N PRO A 94 41.47 14.63 -8.54
CA PRO A 94 42.91 14.64 -8.71
C PRO A 94 43.54 15.99 -8.32
#